data_AF-A0A8R1ENF7-F1
#
_entry.id   AF-A0A8R1ENF7-F1
#
_cell.length_a   1.000
_cell.length_b   1.000
_cell.length_c   1.000
_cell.angle_alpha   90.00
_cell.angle_beta   90.00
_cell.angle_gamma   90.00
#
_symmetry.space_group_name_H-M   'P 1'
#
loop_
_entity.id
_entity.type
_entity.pdbx_description
1 polymer ?
#
loop_
_entity_poly.entity_id
_entity_poly.type
_entity_poly.pdbx_seq_one_letter_code
_entity_poly.pdbx_strand_id
1 'polypeptide(L)'
;MLWVLQRKFVVELRHNGAFTGWRCVVHLEDKRTQPIVSILEAGGGVVFQISEYIEVSTHRPTHALATKSFDWNPQSAAMLKRDGVPLYMYDVVYEFLVDKDCPNRSKFLHPNFRKV
;
A
#
# COMPACT_ATOMS: atom_id res chain seq x y z
N MET A 1 25.44 27.15 -29.05
CA MET A 1 26.34 26.52 -28.05
C MET A 1 25.45 25.94 -26.94
N LEU A 2 24.80 24.81 -27.24
CA LEU A 2 23.77 24.16 -26.40
C LEU A 2 24.33 22.81 -25.94
N TRP A 3 25.23 22.80 -24.95
CA TRP A 3 25.88 21.55 -24.50
C TRP A 3 26.07 21.45 -22.98
N VAL A 4 25.30 22.21 -22.20
CA VAL A 4 25.40 22.16 -20.73
C VAL A 4 24.04 21.88 -20.12
N LEU A 5 23.43 20.72 -20.39
CA LEU A 5 22.25 20.27 -19.62
C LEU A 5 21.91 18.77 -19.75
N GLN A 6 22.81 17.90 -20.24
CA GLN A 6 22.51 16.47 -20.41
C GLN A 6 23.27 15.51 -19.50
N ARG A 7 24.00 16.00 -18.49
CA ARG A 7 24.81 15.15 -17.57
C ARG A 7 24.50 15.32 -16.08
N LYS A 8 23.33 15.83 -15.71
CA LYS A 8 22.91 15.95 -14.29
C LYS A 8 21.71 15.08 -13.88
N PHE A 9 21.19 14.21 -14.75
CA PHE A 9 20.02 13.37 -14.46
C PHE A 9 20.33 11.86 -14.36
N VAL A 10 21.58 11.49 -14.07
CA VAL A 10 22.00 10.07 -13.96
C VAL A 10 22.43 9.70 -12.52
N VAL A 11 22.32 10.64 -11.56
CA VAL A 11 22.80 10.45 -10.18
C VAL A 11 21.68 10.75 -9.17
N GLU A 12 20.54 10.04 -9.22
CA GLU A 12 19.58 10.04 -8.09
C GLU A 12 18.55 8.87 -8.08
N LEU A 13 18.71 7.83 -8.90
CA LEU A 13 17.63 6.86 -9.16
C LEU A 13 17.84 5.43 -8.64
N ARG A 14 18.69 5.20 -7.62
CA ARG A 14 19.00 3.83 -7.14
C ARG A 14 19.03 3.61 -5.62
N HIS A 15 18.26 4.37 -4.82
CA HIS A 15 18.15 4.09 -3.38
C HIS A 15 16.71 4.01 -2.84
N ASN A 16 15.70 4.13 -3.70
CA ASN A 16 14.30 4.03 -3.29
C ASN A 16 13.78 2.63 -3.64
N GLY A 17 13.52 1.80 -2.62
CA GLY A 17 12.91 0.48 -2.78
C GLY A 17 11.55 0.55 -3.48
N ALA A 18 11.03 -0.61 -3.93
CA ALA A 18 9.81 -0.67 -4.73
C ALA A 18 8.63 0.09 -4.10
N PHE A 19 8.47 0.02 -2.78
CA PHE A 19 7.36 0.62 -2.04
C PHE A 19 7.73 1.95 -1.38
N THR A 20 8.75 2.65 -1.87
CA THR A 20 9.10 3.97 -1.31
C THR A 20 7.91 4.92 -1.39
N GLY A 21 7.60 5.55 -0.26
CA GLY A 21 6.44 6.44 -0.12
C GLY A 21 5.13 5.72 0.23
N TRP A 22 5.10 4.39 0.22
CA TRP A 22 3.96 3.63 0.70
C TRP A 22 3.93 3.66 2.22
N ARG A 23 2.81 4.10 2.76
CA ARG A 23 2.41 3.98 4.16
C ARG A 23 1.22 3.02 4.21
N CYS A 24 1.45 1.81 4.65
CA CYS A 24 0.49 0.73 4.64
C CYS A 24 -0.06 0.51 6.04
N VAL A 25 -1.37 0.28 6.16
CA VAL A 25 -1.97 -0.28 7.38
C VAL A 25 -2.44 -1.71 7.10
N VAL A 26 -2.19 -2.60 8.06
CA VAL A 26 -2.57 -4.01 8.03
C VAL A 26 -3.15 -4.40 9.38
N HIS A 27 -4.14 -5.29 9.39
CA HIS A 27 -4.75 -5.72 10.66
C HIS A 27 -3.93 -6.83 11.33
N LEU A 28 -3.72 -6.71 12.64
CA LEU A 28 -2.94 -7.65 13.47
C LEU A 28 -3.52 -9.07 13.47
N GLU A 29 -4.84 -9.19 13.38
CA GLU A 29 -5.53 -10.50 13.40
C GLU A 29 -5.40 -11.29 12.08
N ASP A 30 -4.96 -10.65 10.99
CA ASP A 30 -4.76 -11.36 9.73
C ASP A 30 -3.44 -12.15 9.75
N LYS A 31 -3.55 -13.47 9.87
CA LYS A 31 -2.42 -14.40 9.99
C LYS A 31 -1.45 -14.34 8.81
N ARG A 32 -1.87 -13.84 7.64
CA ARG A 32 -1.03 -13.71 6.44
C ARG A 32 -0.33 -12.36 6.34
N THR A 33 -0.47 -11.50 7.34
CA THR A 33 0.12 -10.17 7.39
C THR A 33 1.64 -10.21 7.46
N GLN A 34 2.24 -11.09 8.27
CA GLN A 34 3.69 -11.04 8.55
C GLN A 34 4.58 -11.16 7.30
N PRO A 35 4.36 -12.12 6.38
CA PRO A 35 5.15 -12.17 5.14
C PRO A 35 5.03 -10.89 4.29
N ILE A 36 3.84 -10.29 4.26
CA ILE A 36 3.58 -9.05 3.50
C ILE A 36 4.27 -7.85 4.13
N VAL A 37 4.24 -7.75 5.46
CA VAL A 37 4.98 -6.71 6.22
C VAL A 37 6.45 -6.76 5.84
N SER A 38 7.08 -7.94 5.90
CA SER A 38 8.50 -8.11 5.56
C SER A 38 8.82 -7.68 4.13
N ILE A 39 7.95 -7.98 3.16
CA ILE A 39 8.14 -7.59 1.75
C ILE A 39 8.03 -6.07 1.60
N LEU A 40 7.03 -5.45 2.21
CA LEU A 40 6.80 -4.00 2.13
C LEU A 40 7.96 -3.23 2.75
N GLU A 41 8.39 -3.62 3.95
CA GLU A 41 9.50 -2.98 4.66
C GLU A 41 10.83 -3.15 3.92
N ALA A 42 11.13 -4.36 3.42
CA ALA A 42 12.32 -4.60 2.61
C ALA A 42 12.32 -3.78 1.31
N GLY A 43 11.14 -3.48 0.76
CA GLY A 43 10.96 -2.59 -0.38
C GLY A 43 10.86 -1.10 -0.02
N GLY A 44 11.13 -0.69 1.22
CA GLY A 44 11.15 0.71 1.64
C GLY A 44 9.78 1.32 1.97
N GLY A 45 8.74 0.50 2.13
CA GLY A 45 7.44 0.91 2.63
C GLY A 45 7.43 0.99 4.16
N VAL A 46 6.55 1.83 4.70
CA VAL A 46 6.27 1.93 6.14
C VAL A 46 4.99 1.17 6.43
N VAL A 47 5.02 0.21 7.36
CA VAL A 47 3.86 -0.62 7.68
C VAL A 47 3.43 -0.38 9.13
N PHE A 48 2.15 -0.09 9.33
CA PHE A 48 1.52 0.03 10.63
C PHE A 48 0.59 -1.16 10.83
N GLN A 49 0.90 -1.98 11.83
CA GLN A 49 0.04 -3.08 12.23
C GLN A 49 -0.94 -2.55 13.28
N ILE A 50 -2.23 -2.66 12.99
CA ILE A 50 -3.29 -2.06 13.80
C ILE A 50 -4.25 -3.13 14.32
N SER A 51 -4.87 -2.86 15.46
CA SER A 51 -6.04 -3.61 15.94
C SER A 51 -7.33 -2.80 15.85
N GLU A 52 -7.21 -1.46 15.74
CA GLU A 52 -8.37 -0.57 15.75
C GLU A 52 -8.32 0.46 14.65
N TYR A 53 -9.51 0.92 14.22
CA TYR A 53 -9.62 1.93 13.17
C TYR A 53 -9.06 3.31 13.58
N ILE A 54 -9.12 3.66 14.87
CA ILE A 54 -8.60 4.96 15.34
C ILE A 54 -7.10 5.12 15.05
N GLU A 55 -6.37 4.00 15.01
CA GLU A 55 -4.95 3.94 14.67
C GLU A 55 -4.73 4.27 13.17
N VAL A 56 -5.61 3.81 12.28
CA VAL A 56 -5.59 4.15 10.84
C VAL A 56 -5.54 5.67 10.64
N SER A 57 -6.45 6.40 11.30
CA SER A 57 -6.58 7.86 11.12
C SER A 57 -5.32 8.61 11.58
N THR A 58 -4.68 8.10 12.64
CA THR A 58 -3.46 8.68 13.21
C THR A 58 -2.26 8.48 12.28
N HIS A 59 -2.17 7.32 11.62
CA HIS A 59 -1.03 6.95 10.80
C HIS A 59 -1.04 7.55 9.40
N ARG A 60 -2.10 8.24 8.98
CA ARG A 60 -2.26 8.85 7.64
C ARG A 60 -1.76 7.91 6.52
N PRO A 61 -2.34 6.70 6.40
CA PRO A 61 -1.89 5.72 5.44
C PRO A 61 -2.21 6.15 4.02
N THR A 62 -1.38 5.68 3.10
CA THR A 62 -1.63 5.76 1.65
C THR A 62 -2.41 4.55 1.14
N HIS A 63 -2.29 3.41 1.84
CA HIS A 63 -2.87 2.15 1.44
C HIS A 63 -3.31 1.37 2.70
N ALA A 64 -4.47 0.73 2.64
CA ALA A 64 -4.84 -0.31 3.58
C ALA A 64 -4.76 -1.66 2.87
N LEU A 65 -4.29 -2.70 3.56
CA LEU A 65 -4.07 -4.02 2.99
C LEU A 65 -4.64 -5.10 3.90
N ALA A 66 -5.29 -6.10 3.30
CA ALA A 66 -5.82 -7.26 4.01
C ALA A 66 -5.93 -8.48 3.08
N THR A 67 -6.05 -9.69 3.64
CA THR A 67 -6.46 -10.85 2.83
C THR A 67 -7.90 -10.73 2.37
N LYS A 68 -8.22 -11.32 1.22
CA LYS A 68 -9.60 -11.37 0.67
C LYS A 68 -10.65 -11.91 1.66
N SER A 69 -10.24 -12.82 2.54
CA SER A 69 -11.09 -13.48 3.53
C SER A 69 -11.19 -12.72 4.85
N PHE A 70 -10.38 -11.67 5.05
CA PHE A 70 -10.41 -10.92 6.28
C PHE A 70 -11.69 -10.10 6.36
N ASP A 71 -12.46 -10.28 7.43
CA ASP A 71 -13.71 -9.57 7.61
C ASP A 71 -13.45 -8.16 8.14
N TRP A 72 -13.02 -7.29 7.24
CA TRP A 72 -12.79 -5.89 7.57
C TRP A 72 -14.12 -5.23 7.93
N ASN A 73 -14.20 -4.64 9.13
CA ASN A 73 -15.39 -3.93 9.59
C ASN A 73 -15.89 -2.94 8.51
N PRO A 74 -17.16 -3.06 8.04
CA PRO A 74 -17.71 -2.19 7.01
C PRO A 74 -17.63 -0.69 7.32
N GLN A 75 -17.78 -0.30 8.59
CA GLN A 75 -17.67 1.10 9.02
C GLN A 75 -16.24 1.62 8.81
N SER A 76 -15.24 0.84 9.22
CA SER A 76 -13.82 1.13 8.98
C SER A 76 -13.50 1.24 7.49
N ALA A 77 -14.08 0.37 6.65
CA ALA A 77 -13.92 0.44 5.20
C ALA A 77 -14.58 1.71 4.60
N ALA A 78 -15.74 2.12 5.11
CA ALA A 78 -16.41 3.37 4.73
C ALA A 78 -15.53 4.59 5.00
N MET A 79 -14.91 4.61 6.17
CA MET A 79 -14.07 5.73 6.58
C MET A 79 -12.78 5.79 5.75
N LEU A 80 -12.13 4.64 5.48
CA LEU A 80 -11.01 4.57 4.51
C LEU A 80 -11.39 5.18 3.15
N LYS A 81 -12.57 4.82 2.64
CA LYS A 81 -13.08 5.32 1.36
C LYS A 81 -13.31 6.83 1.38
N ARG A 82 -13.93 7.35 2.45
CA ARG A 82 -14.13 8.79 2.66
C ARG A 82 -12.81 9.55 2.72
N ASP A 83 -11.81 8.96 3.35
CA ASP A 83 -10.49 9.58 3.56
C ASP A 83 -9.56 9.37 2.35
N GLY A 84 -10.07 8.76 1.26
CA GLY A 84 -9.33 8.55 0.01
C GLY A 84 -8.27 7.45 0.08
N VAL A 85 -8.31 6.60 1.11
CA VAL A 85 -7.36 5.51 1.32
C VAL A 85 -7.93 4.22 0.73
N PRO A 86 -7.34 3.65 -0.34
CA PRO A 86 -7.81 2.40 -0.90
C PRO A 86 -7.49 1.21 0.01
N LEU A 87 -8.45 0.30 0.17
CA LEU A 87 -8.25 -1.01 0.78
C LEU A 87 -8.05 -2.08 -0.30
N TYR A 88 -6.84 -2.61 -0.41
CA TYR A 88 -6.48 -3.65 -1.38
C TYR A 88 -6.26 -5.02 -0.73
N MET A 89 -6.41 -6.06 -1.53
CA MET A 89 -5.94 -7.40 -1.24
C MET A 89 -4.42 -7.46 -1.36
N TYR A 90 -3.77 -8.32 -0.56
CA TYR A 90 -2.31 -8.49 -0.61
C TYR A 90 -1.73 -8.83 -1.99
N ASP A 91 -2.53 -9.41 -2.89
CA ASP A 91 -2.14 -9.69 -4.28
C ASP A 91 -1.59 -8.44 -5.01
N VAL A 92 -2.03 -7.24 -4.63
CA VAL A 92 -1.53 -5.98 -5.21
C VAL A 92 -0.04 -5.78 -4.97
N VAL A 93 0.50 -6.29 -3.85
CA VAL A 93 1.91 -6.13 -3.47
C VAL A 93 2.79 -6.92 -4.44
N TYR A 94 2.40 -8.16 -4.73
CA TYR A 94 3.12 -9.00 -5.68
C TYR A 94 3.01 -8.46 -7.10
N GLU A 95 1.82 -8.02 -7.50
CA GLU A 95 1.63 -7.43 -8.83
C GLU A 95 2.50 -6.19 -9.00
N PHE A 96 2.58 -5.32 -8.00
CA PHE A 96 3.38 -4.10 -8.06
C PHE A 96 4.89 -4.35 -8.16
N LEU A 97 5.37 -5.51 -7.66
CA LEU A 97 6.76 -5.94 -7.85
C LEU A 97 7.03 -6.40 -9.28
N VAL A 98 6.03 -6.94 -9.97
CA VAL A 98 6.13 -7.43 -11.36
C VAL A 98 5.96 -6.27 -12.35
N ASP A 99 4.94 -5.44 -12.13
CA ASP A 99 4.60 -4.28 -12.97
C ASP A 99 4.27 -3.07 -12.09
N LYS A 100 5.23 -2.14 -11.99
CA LYS A 100 5.07 -0.91 -11.20
C LYS A 100 3.97 0.02 -11.73
N ASP A 101 3.72 -0.02 -13.04
CA ASP A 101 2.73 0.84 -13.68
C ASP A 101 1.30 0.29 -13.53
N CYS A 102 1.16 -0.96 -13.06
CA CYS A 102 -0.06 -1.71 -12.75
C CYS A 102 -1.35 -1.01 -13.21
N PRO A 103 -1.76 -1.19 -14.48
CA PRO A 103 -2.83 -0.38 -15.09
C PRO A 103 -4.22 -0.67 -14.50
N ASN A 104 -4.39 -1.73 -13.70
CA ASN A 104 -5.69 -2.09 -13.13
C ASN A 104 -5.63 -2.51 -11.65
N ARG A 105 -5.22 -1.57 -10.79
CA ARG A 105 -5.24 -1.75 -9.33
C ARG A 105 -6.64 -2.04 -8.77
N SER A 106 -7.70 -1.66 -9.50
CA SER A 106 -9.08 -1.89 -9.07
C SER A 106 -9.44 -3.37 -8.92
N LYS A 107 -8.77 -4.26 -9.68
CA LYS A 107 -8.89 -5.72 -9.57
C LYS A 107 -8.56 -6.23 -8.17
N PHE A 108 -7.64 -5.54 -7.49
CA PHE A 108 -7.18 -5.92 -6.16
C PHE A 108 -7.96 -5.25 -5.03
N LEU A 109 -8.99 -4.44 -5.31
CA LEU A 109 -9.81 -3.86 -4.24
C LEU A 109 -10.46 -4.95 -3.39
N HIS A 110 -10.38 -4.78 -2.07
CA HIS A 110 -10.95 -5.72 -1.13
C HIS A 110 -12.48 -5.78 -1.27
N PRO A 111 -13.12 -6.97 -1.16
CA PRO A 111 -14.56 -7.10 -1.31
C PRO A 111 -15.37 -6.18 -0.38
N ASN A 112 -14.95 -6.03 0.89
CA ASN A 112 -15.64 -5.14 1.84
C ASN A 112 -15.48 -3.65 1.46
N PHE A 113 -14.45 -3.28 0.71
CA PHE A 113 -14.29 -1.91 0.22
C PHE A 113 -15.13 -1.61 -1.02
N ARG A 114 -15.45 -2.63 -1.82
CA ARG A 114 -16.33 -2.48 -3.00
C ARG A 114 -17.81 -2.35 -2.63
N LYS A 115 -18.21 -2.90 -1.50
CA LYS A 115 -19.60 -2.94 -1.02
C LYS A 115 -20.06 -1.63 -0.39
N VAL A 116 -19.10 -0.86 0.12
CA VAL A 116 -19.27 0.47 0.72
C VAL A 116 -18.95 1.52 -0.33
#